data_AF-D3LBI1-F1
#
_entry.id   AF-D3LBI1-F1
#
_cell.length_a   1.000
_cell.length_b   1.000
_cell.length_c   1.000
_cell.angle_alpha   90.00
_cell.angle_beta   90.00
_cell.angle_gamma   90.00
#
_symmetry.space_group_name_H-M   'P 1'
#
loop_
_entity.id
_entity.type
_entity.pdbx_description
1 polymer ?
#
loop_
_entity_poly.entity_id
_entity_poly.type
_entity_poly.pdbx_seq_one_letter_code
_entity_poly.pdbx_strand_id
1 'polypeptide(L)'
;MIESRKKLRILMITVLFSAVSFILMIFPQVPIIPGASFLKLELSIIPLLLLAHFFGIRYGLLGVLLRSVLHLILLNQGVITWIGLPINIVAVIVYMLILSYLRRKNVWLAIIASTIALTLVEIFANIFFALPLYAEFMNYNIGKIIGLGKYILLMVLPFNLIEGLVWGFVYYPIEKIFEKIFPKQL
;
A
#
# COMPACT_ATOMS: atom_id res chain seq x y z
N MET A 1 -24.58 -23.84 11.28
CA MET A 1 -23.78 -24.50 10.22
C MET A 1 -23.53 -23.60 9.00
N ILE A 2 -24.55 -22.94 8.43
CA ILE A 2 -24.42 -22.09 7.23
C ILE A 2 -23.54 -20.85 7.48
N GLU A 3 -23.74 -20.17 8.61
CA GLU A 3 -22.95 -18.98 8.98
C GLU A 3 -21.45 -19.29 9.13
N SER A 4 -21.11 -20.43 9.74
CA SER A 4 -19.73 -20.91 9.89
C SER A 4 -19.07 -21.17 8.54
N ARG A 5 -19.79 -21.75 7.57
CA ARG A 5 -19.29 -21.97 6.20
C ARG A 5 -19.03 -20.65 5.47
N LYS A 6 -19.90 -19.65 5.63
CA LYS A 6 -19.72 -18.31 5.06
C LYS A 6 -18.47 -17.62 5.64
N LYS A 7 -18.32 -17.64 6.97
CA LYS A 7 -17.13 -17.07 7.65
C LYS A 7 -15.84 -17.74 7.18
N LEU A 8 -15.82 -19.07 7.09
CA LEU A 8 -14.68 -19.83 6.58
C LEU A 8 -14.34 -19.45 5.13
N ARG A 9 -15.34 -19.35 4.25
CA ARG A 9 -15.15 -18.93 2.86
C ARG A 9 -14.50 -17.55 2.75
N ILE A 10 -14.95 -16.57 3.53
CA ILE A 10 -14.38 -15.22 3.52
C ILE A 10 -12.93 -15.24 4.02
N LEU A 11 -12.63 -16.07 5.03
CA LEU A 11 -11.26 -16.23 5.53
C LEU A 11 -10.35 -16.85 4.45
N MET A 12 -10.81 -17.87 3.74
CA MET A 12 -10.06 -18.47 2.63
C MET A 12 -9.80 -17.45 1.51
N ILE A 13 -10.80 -16.65 1.14
CA ILE A 13 -10.65 -15.56 0.16
C ILE A 13 -9.63 -14.54 0.65
N THR A 14 -9.68 -14.17 1.94
CA THR A 14 -8.71 -13.24 2.55
C THR A 14 -7.29 -13.77 2.41
N VAL A 15 -7.05 -15.05 2.72
CA VAL A 15 -5.72 -15.68 2.58
C VAL A 15 -5.25 -15.66 1.12
N LEU A 16 -6.11 -16.04 0.17
CA LEU A 16 -5.77 -16.03 -1.26
C LEU A 16 -5.41 -14.64 -1.77
N PHE A 17 -6.21 -13.62 -1.43
CA PHE A 17 -5.95 -12.23 -1.82
C PHE A 17 -4.67 -11.68 -1.17
N SER A 18 -4.39 -12.09 0.06
CA SER A 18 -3.14 -11.73 0.76
C SER A 18 -1.92 -12.37 0.08
N ALA A 19 -2.03 -13.62 -0.38
CA ALA A 19 -0.96 -14.29 -1.13
C ALA A 19 -0.70 -13.60 -2.48
N VAL A 20 -1.76 -13.23 -3.21
CA VAL A 20 -1.62 -12.45 -4.46
C VAL A 20 -0.99 -11.09 -4.18
N SER A 21 -1.43 -10.40 -3.13
CA SER A 21 -0.83 -9.14 -2.69
C SER A 21 0.65 -9.30 -2.39
N PHE A 22 1.04 -10.34 -1.66
CA PHE A 22 2.45 -10.66 -1.40
C PHE A 22 3.25 -10.88 -2.69
N ILE A 23 2.73 -11.65 -3.65
CA ILE A 23 3.39 -11.85 -4.96
C ILE A 23 3.59 -10.52 -5.69
N LEU A 24 2.58 -9.64 -5.65
CA LEU A 24 2.65 -8.31 -6.28
C LEU A 24 3.62 -7.36 -5.58
N MET A 25 4.03 -7.64 -4.34
CA MET A 25 5.17 -6.94 -3.73
C MET A 25 6.50 -7.30 -4.40
N ILE A 26 6.59 -8.46 -5.05
CA ILE A 26 7.83 -8.94 -5.72
C ILE A 26 7.92 -8.38 -7.13
N PHE A 27 6.82 -8.47 -7.88
CA PHE A 27 6.76 -8.03 -9.27
C PHE A 27 5.32 -7.67 -9.67
N PRO A 28 5.10 -6.55 -10.38
CA PRO A 28 6.10 -5.59 -10.85
C PRO A 28 6.55 -4.59 -9.78
N GLN A 29 7.86 -4.33 -9.72
CA GLN A 29 8.44 -3.21 -8.96
C GLN A 29 9.07 -2.22 -9.93
N VAL A 30 8.55 -0.99 -10.00
CA VAL A 30 9.01 0.02 -10.95
C VAL A 30 9.58 1.24 -10.20
N PRO A 31 10.89 1.51 -10.25
CA PRO A 31 11.44 2.74 -9.69
C PRO A 31 11.11 3.92 -10.61
N ILE A 32 10.17 4.77 -10.19
CA ILE A 32 9.66 5.86 -11.03
C ILE A 32 10.56 7.10 -10.95
N ILE A 33 11.18 7.34 -9.80
CA ILE A 33 12.01 8.52 -9.57
C ILE A 33 13.47 8.22 -9.95
N PRO A 34 14.05 8.92 -10.94
CA PRO A 34 15.45 8.79 -11.29
C PRO A 34 16.35 9.09 -10.07
N GLY A 35 17.31 8.20 -9.80
CA GLY A 35 18.23 8.35 -8.65
C GLY A 35 17.64 7.97 -7.28
N ALA A 36 16.37 7.57 -7.20
CA ALA A 36 15.74 7.07 -5.98
C ALA A 36 15.21 5.64 -6.17
N SER A 37 16.11 4.68 -6.42
CA SER A 37 15.78 3.27 -6.70
C SER A 37 15.12 2.51 -5.54
N PHE A 38 15.14 3.09 -4.33
CA PHE A 38 14.45 2.58 -3.15
C PHE A 38 12.95 2.92 -3.15
N LEU A 39 12.52 3.96 -3.89
CA LEU A 39 11.11 4.30 -4.09
C LEU A 39 10.57 3.50 -5.28
N LYS A 40 9.88 2.40 -4.99
CA LYS A 40 9.39 1.46 -6.00
C LYS A 40 7.88 1.42 -5.99
N LEU A 41 7.27 1.75 -7.13
CA LEU A 41 5.86 1.54 -7.35
C LEU A 41 5.59 0.04 -7.43
N GLU A 42 4.60 -0.40 -6.67
CA GLU A 42 4.07 -1.77 -6.66
C GLU A 42 2.52 -1.75 -6.66
N LEU A 43 1.88 -2.89 -6.97
CA LEU A 43 0.41 -3.00 -7.09
C LEU A 43 -0.22 -3.96 -6.07
N SER A 44 0.53 -4.33 -5.03
CA SER A 44 0.11 -5.22 -3.95
C SER A 44 -1.09 -4.74 -3.16
N ILE A 45 -1.36 -3.42 -3.15
CA ILE A 45 -2.55 -2.87 -2.49
C ILE A 45 -3.85 -3.25 -3.21
N ILE A 46 -3.83 -3.50 -4.52
CA ILE A 46 -5.04 -3.65 -5.34
C ILE A 46 -5.92 -4.82 -4.86
N PRO A 47 -5.39 -6.05 -4.64
CA PRO A 47 -6.18 -7.12 -4.03
C PRO A 47 -6.76 -6.72 -2.66
N LEU A 48 -6.00 -6.01 -1.83
CA LEU A 48 -6.41 -5.67 -0.48
C LEU A 48 -7.55 -4.64 -0.47
N LEU A 49 -7.57 -3.70 -1.42
CA LEU A 49 -8.68 -2.77 -1.62
C LEU A 49 -9.94 -3.48 -2.10
N LEU A 50 -9.81 -4.48 -2.99
CA LEU A 50 -10.95 -5.31 -3.40
C LEU A 50 -11.49 -6.08 -2.19
N LEU A 51 -10.61 -6.68 -1.40
CA LEU A 51 -10.98 -7.41 -0.19
C LEU A 51 -11.71 -6.49 0.81
N ALA A 52 -11.16 -5.29 1.07
CA ALA A 52 -11.79 -4.28 1.92
C ALA A 52 -13.16 -3.85 1.40
N HIS A 53 -13.31 -3.70 0.09
CA HIS A 53 -14.55 -3.25 -0.52
C HIS A 53 -15.66 -4.31 -0.47
N PHE A 54 -15.37 -5.53 -0.91
CA PHE A 54 -16.38 -6.58 -1.08
C PHE A 54 -16.69 -7.34 0.21
N PHE A 55 -15.70 -7.51 1.09
CA PHE A 55 -15.84 -8.33 2.30
C PHE A 55 -15.81 -7.50 3.59
N GLY A 56 -15.31 -6.26 3.51
CA GLY A 56 -15.25 -5.32 4.61
C GLY A 56 -13.83 -5.00 5.04
N ILE A 57 -13.65 -3.79 5.57
CA ILE A 57 -12.34 -3.18 5.83
C ILE A 57 -11.44 -4.03 6.73
N ARG A 58 -12.02 -4.73 7.70
CA ARG A 58 -11.30 -5.63 8.60
C ARG A 58 -10.54 -6.74 7.87
N TYR A 59 -11.08 -7.24 6.75
CA TYR A 59 -10.43 -8.27 5.95
C TYR A 59 -9.31 -7.67 5.10
N GLY A 60 -9.50 -6.46 4.57
CA GLY A 60 -8.42 -5.70 3.94
C GLY A 60 -7.24 -5.48 4.87
N LEU A 61 -7.50 -5.02 6.11
CA LEU A 61 -6.47 -4.83 7.14
C LEU A 61 -5.78 -6.14 7.54
N LEU A 62 -6.56 -7.22 7.72
CA LEU A 62 -5.99 -8.55 7.95
C LEU A 62 -5.10 -8.99 6.77
N GLY A 63 -5.50 -8.67 5.54
CA GLY A 63 -4.71 -8.98 4.37
C GLY A 63 -3.41 -8.19 4.28
N VAL A 64 -3.42 -6.91 4.68
CA VAL A 64 -2.19 -6.11 4.85
C VAL A 64 -1.24 -6.77 5.86
N LEU A 65 -1.77 -7.26 6.99
CA LEU A 65 -0.96 -7.95 7.98
C LEU A 65 -0.37 -9.24 7.40
N LEU A 66 -1.21 -10.10 6.81
CA LEU A 66 -0.77 -11.39 6.26
C LEU A 66 0.27 -11.24 5.15
N ARG A 67 0.03 -10.36 4.17
CA ARG A 67 0.99 -10.13 3.08
C ARG A 67 2.32 -9.58 3.57
N SER A 68 2.29 -8.73 4.60
CA SER A 68 3.50 -8.15 5.19
C SER A 68 4.27 -9.15 6.04
N VAL A 69 3.59 -10.01 6.79
CA VAL A 69 4.23 -11.11 7.52
C VAL A 69 4.90 -12.09 6.55
N LEU A 70 4.23 -12.43 5.44
CA LEU A 70 4.83 -13.26 4.38
C LEU A 70 6.09 -12.60 3.80
N HIS A 71 6.05 -11.29 3.51
CA HIS A 71 7.22 -10.55 3.08
C HIS A 71 8.35 -10.59 4.10
N LEU A 72 8.04 -10.32 5.37
CA LEU A 72 9.04 -10.30 6.42
C LEU A 72 9.69 -11.66 6.67
N ILE A 73 8.99 -12.77 6.47
CA ILE A 73 9.55 -14.11 6.70
C ILE A 73 10.30 -14.61 5.47
N LEU A 74 9.78 -14.37 4.26
CA LEU A 74 10.28 -15.01 3.04
C LEU A 74 11.25 -14.14 2.24
N LEU A 75 11.15 -12.82 2.34
CA LEU A 75 11.88 -11.86 1.49
C LEU A 75 12.62 -10.78 2.29
N ASN A 76 12.96 -11.07 3.55
CA ASN A 76 13.67 -10.12 4.41
C ASN A 76 15.06 -9.80 3.85
N GLN A 77 15.33 -8.52 3.63
CA GLN A 77 16.61 -7.97 3.17
C GLN A 77 17.31 -7.16 4.27
N GLY A 78 16.99 -7.45 5.54
CA GLY A 78 17.56 -6.78 6.71
C GLY A 78 17.01 -5.37 6.89
N VAL A 79 17.91 -4.41 7.14
CA VAL A 79 17.55 -3.02 7.47
C VAL A 79 16.62 -2.39 6.43
N ILE A 80 16.82 -2.69 5.14
CA ILE A 80 15.96 -2.19 4.06
C ILE A 80 14.50 -2.61 4.27
N THR A 81 14.27 -3.88 4.62
CA THR A 81 12.93 -4.40 4.91
C THR A 81 12.39 -3.85 6.22
N TRP A 82 13.22 -3.75 7.26
CA TRP A 82 12.79 -3.28 8.58
C TRP A 82 12.36 -1.82 8.59
N ILE A 83 12.94 -0.99 7.71
CA ILE A 83 12.54 0.41 7.54
C ILE A 83 11.39 0.53 6.54
N GLY A 84 11.51 -0.10 5.37
CA GLY A 84 10.56 0.09 4.27
C GLY A 84 9.21 -0.57 4.51
N LEU A 85 9.17 -1.75 5.13
CA LEU A 85 7.92 -2.50 5.32
C LEU A 85 6.93 -1.79 6.25
N PRO A 86 7.33 -1.25 7.43
CA PRO A 86 6.41 -0.47 8.27
C PRO A 86 5.85 0.77 7.57
N ILE A 87 6.70 1.49 6.83
CA ILE A 87 6.31 2.68 6.05
C ILE A 87 5.23 2.29 5.02
N ASN A 88 5.50 1.26 4.20
CA ASN A 88 4.54 0.76 3.22
C ASN A 88 3.22 0.27 3.86
N ILE A 89 3.27 -0.41 5.01
CA ILE A 89 2.05 -0.82 5.74
C ILE A 89 1.20 0.41 6.10
N VAL A 90 1.83 1.45 6.65
CA VAL A 90 1.13 2.68 7.03
C VAL A 90 0.52 3.36 5.81
N ALA A 91 1.27 3.50 4.71
CA ALA A 91 0.77 4.08 3.45
C ALA A 91 -0.50 3.36 2.97
N VAL A 92 -0.44 2.03 2.91
CA VAL A 92 -1.54 1.18 2.42
C VAL A 92 -2.75 1.27 3.33
N ILE A 93 -2.57 1.26 4.65
CA ILE A 93 -3.67 1.40 5.62
C ILE A 93 -4.34 2.77 5.45
N VAL A 94 -3.58 3.85 5.43
CA VAL A 94 -4.12 5.22 5.28
C VAL A 94 -4.90 5.35 3.98
N TYR A 95 -4.30 4.91 2.87
CA TYR A 95 -4.96 4.93 1.56
C TYR A 95 -6.28 4.16 1.56
N MET A 96 -6.26 2.93 2.11
CA MET A 96 -7.43 2.05 2.20
C MET A 96 -8.54 2.65 3.05
N LEU A 97 -8.22 3.22 4.22
CA LEU A 97 -9.19 3.81 5.15
C LEU A 97 -9.90 5.00 4.51
N ILE A 98 -9.13 5.95 3.96
CA ILE A 98 -9.69 7.15 3.31
C ILE A 98 -10.52 6.78 2.08
N LEU A 99 -10.04 5.83 1.27
CA LEU A 99 -10.73 5.39 0.06
C LEU A 99 -12.07 4.75 0.44
N SER A 100 -12.05 3.83 1.39
CA SER A 100 -13.23 3.10 1.86
C SER A 100 -14.29 4.03 2.47
N TYR A 101 -13.85 5.10 3.15
CA TYR A 101 -14.75 6.07 3.77
C TYR A 101 -15.39 7.01 2.73
N LEU A 102 -14.59 7.61 1.85
CA LEU A 102 -15.07 8.66 0.94
C LEU A 102 -15.71 8.13 -0.34
N ARG A 103 -15.42 6.89 -0.74
CA ARG A 103 -15.92 6.33 -2.01
C ARG A 103 -17.44 6.32 -2.14
N ARG A 104 -18.16 6.22 -1.01
CA ARG A 104 -19.63 6.22 -1.00
C ARG A 104 -20.20 7.56 -1.48
N LYS A 105 -19.42 8.64 -1.34
CA LYS A 105 -19.77 9.96 -1.85
C LYS A 105 -19.37 10.11 -3.31
N ASN A 106 -18.09 9.88 -3.60
CA ASN A 106 -17.54 9.97 -4.95
C ASN A 106 -16.18 9.22 -4.99
N VAL A 107 -16.02 8.31 -5.94
CA VAL A 107 -14.80 7.49 -6.05
C VAL A 107 -13.57 8.30 -6.45
N TRP A 108 -13.72 9.32 -7.29
CA TRP A 108 -12.61 10.19 -7.70
C TRP A 108 -12.15 11.08 -6.56
N LEU A 109 -13.09 11.63 -5.78
CA LEU A 109 -12.77 12.34 -4.54
C LEU A 109 -12.02 11.43 -3.57
N ALA A 110 -12.46 10.18 -3.43
CA ALA A 110 -11.84 9.21 -2.55
C ALA A 110 -10.39 8.89 -2.99
N ILE A 111 -10.16 8.66 -4.28
CA ILE A 111 -8.81 8.43 -4.83
C ILE A 111 -7.91 9.64 -4.55
N ILE A 112 -8.36 10.85 -4.90
CA ILE A 112 -7.56 12.07 -4.72
C ILE A 112 -7.24 12.30 -3.23
N ALA A 113 -8.25 12.18 -2.37
CA ALA A 113 -8.07 12.36 -0.93
C ALA A 113 -7.15 11.29 -0.32
N SER A 114 -7.26 10.04 -0.75
CA SER A 114 -6.36 8.96 -0.33
C SER A 114 -4.93 9.21 -0.79
N THR A 115 -4.72 9.69 -2.02
CA THR A 115 -3.40 10.07 -2.52
C THR A 115 -2.77 11.19 -1.71
N ILE A 116 -3.53 12.24 -1.41
CA ILE A 116 -3.02 13.34 -0.59
C ILE A 116 -2.69 12.85 0.83
N ALA A 117 -3.59 12.06 1.43
CA ALA A 117 -3.40 11.54 2.78
C ALA A 117 -2.17 10.61 2.87
N LEU A 118 -2.00 9.68 1.92
CA LEU A 118 -0.82 8.81 1.88
C LEU A 118 0.45 9.65 1.72
N THR A 119 0.44 10.64 0.82
CA THR A 119 1.62 11.47 0.53
C THR A 119 2.07 12.25 1.76
N LEU A 120 1.13 12.85 2.50
CA LEU A 120 1.46 13.59 3.73
C LEU A 120 2.06 12.66 4.80
N VAL A 121 1.46 11.48 4.97
CA VAL A 121 1.95 10.49 5.93
C VAL A 121 3.32 9.96 5.53
N GLU A 122 3.57 9.75 4.24
CA GLU A 122 4.84 9.28 3.71
C GLU A 122 5.95 10.32 3.82
N ILE A 123 5.64 11.61 3.62
CA ILE A 123 6.58 12.69 3.91
C ILE A 123 6.95 12.70 5.39
N PHE A 124 5.96 12.57 6.28
CA PHE A 124 6.19 12.52 7.72
C PHE A 124 7.03 11.30 8.11
N ALA A 125 6.67 10.11 7.65
CA ALA A 125 7.41 8.87 7.90
C ALA A 125 8.84 8.96 7.37
N ASN A 126 9.07 9.58 6.22
CA ASN A 126 10.41 9.78 5.69
C ASN A 126 11.27 10.69 6.57
N ILE A 127 10.72 11.81 7.03
CA ILE A 127 11.46 12.78 7.87
C ILE A 127 11.81 12.19 9.23
N PHE A 128 10.83 11.56 9.90
CA PHE A 128 10.95 11.20 11.31
C PHE A 128 11.32 9.74 11.55
N PHE A 129 11.19 8.87 10.55
CA PHE A 129 11.47 7.45 10.68
C PHE A 129 12.51 6.96 9.67
N ALA A 130 12.28 7.13 8.36
CA ALA A 130 13.17 6.56 7.35
C ALA A 130 14.58 7.16 7.38
N LEU A 131 14.68 8.50 7.27
CA LEU A 131 15.97 9.17 7.18
C LEU A 131 16.88 8.97 8.41
N PRO A 132 16.36 9.09 9.67
CA PRO A 132 17.17 8.79 10.85
C PRO A 132 17.69 7.35 10.85
N LEU A 133 16.83 6.37 10.55
CA LEU A 133 17.21 4.97 10.58
C LEU A 133 18.18 4.60 9.45
N TYR A 134 18.02 5.16 8.24
CA TYR A 134 19.00 4.97 7.17
C TYR A 134 20.36 5.60 7.51
N ALA A 135 20.37 6.77 8.16
CA ALA A 135 21.62 7.39 8.58
C ALA A 135 22.34 6.55 9.66
N GLU A 136 21.59 5.99 10.62
CA GLU A 136 22.13 5.21 11.73
C GLU A 136 22.58 3.81 11.29
N PHE A 137 21.71 3.06 10.60
CA PHE A 137 21.96 1.65 10.33
C PHE A 137 22.67 1.38 9.00
N MET A 138 22.68 2.33 8.07
CA MET A 138 23.32 2.18 6.74
C MET A 138 24.46 3.18 6.50
N ASN A 139 24.80 4.02 7.49
CA ASN A 139 25.76 5.13 7.35
C ASN A 139 25.47 6.04 6.14
N TYR A 140 24.20 6.10 5.71
CA TYR A 140 23.79 6.79 4.48
C TYR A 140 22.91 7.98 4.81
N ASN A 141 23.52 9.16 4.92
CA ASN A 141 22.82 10.38 5.31
C ASN A 141 22.34 11.18 4.09
N ILE A 142 21.21 10.78 3.52
CA ILE A 142 20.58 11.44 2.35
C ILE A 142 20.35 12.93 2.61
N GLY A 143 19.93 13.28 3.84
CA GLY A 143 19.70 14.67 4.23
C GLY A 143 20.94 15.55 4.13
N LYS A 144 22.13 15.01 4.45
CA LYS A 144 23.40 15.72 4.29
C LYS A 144 23.92 15.73 2.84
N ILE A 145 23.62 14.69 2.06
CA ILE A 145 24.11 14.55 0.67
C ILE A 145 23.31 15.47 -0.28
N ILE A 146 21.98 15.38 -0.25
CA ILE A 146 21.10 16.04 -1.22
C ILE A 146 20.38 17.25 -0.60
N GLY A 147 20.25 17.30 0.72
CA GLY A 147 19.45 18.29 1.43
C GLY A 147 18.01 17.80 1.62
N LEU A 148 17.48 17.93 2.85
CA LEU A 148 16.14 17.45 3.22
C LEU A 148 15.04 17.99 2.30
N GLY A 149 15.04 19.29 2.02
CA GLY A 149 14.03 19.93 1.17
C GLY A 149 14.04 19.38 -0.26
N LYS A 150 15.23 19.18 -0.86
CA LYS A 150 15.35 18.61 -2.21
C LYS A 150 14.92 17.14 -2.23
N TYR A 151 15.31 16.36 -1.22
CA TYR A 151 14.87 14.97 -1.08
C TYR A 151 13.34 14.84 -1.04
N ILE A 152 12.68 15.65 -0.22
CA ILE A 152 11.22 15.62 -0.12
C ILE A 152 10.57 16.09 -1.42
N LEU A 153 10.96 17.27 -1.93
CA LEU A 153 10.28 17.90 -3.06
C LEU A 153 10.52 17.17 -4.39
N LEU A 154 11.69 16.57 -4.58
CA LEU A 154 12.07 15.96 -5.87
C LEU A 154 11.91 14.44 -5.88
N MET A 155 11.82 13.79 -4.72
CA MET A 155 11.72 12.33 -4.63
C MET A 155 10.45 11.88 -3.93
N VAL A 156 10.30 12.16 -2.63
CA VAL A 156 9.21 11.60 -1.81
C VAL A 156 7.85 12.12 -2.25
N LEU A 157 7.70 13.44 -2.37
CA LEU A 157 6.44 14.08 -2.76
C LEU A 157 5.95 13.60 -4.15
N PRO A 158 6.74 13.73 -5.24
CA PRO A 158 6.26 13.31 -6.56
C PRO A 158 6.03 11.81 -6.65
N PHE A 159 6.86 10.97 -6.00
CA PHE A 159 6.66 9.53 -5.98
C PHE A 159 5.30 9.14 -5.40
N ASN A 160 4.99 9.62 -4.19
CA ASN A 160 3.78 9.23 -3.48
C ASN A 160 2.49 9.75 -4.13
N LEU A 161 2.56 10.93 -4.77
CA LEU A 161 1.46 11.45 -5.58
C LEU A 161 1.18 10.54 -6.79
N ILE A 162 2.23 10.13 -7.51
CA ILE A 162 2.09 9.22 -8.65
C ILE A 162 1.59 7.86 -8.19
N GLU A 163 2.18 7.30 -7.13
CA GLU A 163 1.82 6.00 -6.58
C GLU A 163 0.33 5.93 -6.19
N GLY A 164 -0.14 6.89 -5.40
CA GLY A 164 -1.55 6.93 -4.99
C GLY A 164 -2.51 7.03 -6.17
N LEU A 165 -2.19 7.87 -7.17
CA LEU A 165 -3.01 7.98 -8.37
C LEU A 165 -3.01 6.66 -9.16
N VAL A 166 -1.85 6.04 -9.37
CA VAL A 166 -1.75 4.76 -10.07
C VAL A 166 -2.55 3.68 -9.35
N TRP A 167 -2.46 3.59 -8.02
CA TRP A 167 -3.28 2.68 -7.23
C TRP A 167 -4.78 2.89 -7.47
N GLY A 168 -5.25 4.13 -7.44
CA GLY A 168 -6.65 4.46 -7.72
C GLY A 168 -7.09 4.12 -9.15
N PHE A 169 -6.29 4.49 -10.15
CA PHE A 169 -6.59 4.27 -11.56
C PHE A 169 -6.54 2.79 -11.96
N VAL A 170 -5.70 1.99 -11.32
CA VAL A 170 -5.68 0.53 -11.52
C VAL A 170 -6.83 -0.13 -10.77
N TYR A 171 -7.09 0.29 -9.52
CA TYR A 171 -8.13 -0.29 -8.68
C TYR A 171 -9.53 -0.13 -9.27
N TYR A 172 -9.90 1.09 -9.68
CA TYR A 172 -11.27 1.42 -10.08
C TYR A 172 -11.83 0.57 -11.23
N PRO A 173 -11.14 0.39 -12.38
CA PRO A 173 -11.65 -0.46 -13.46
C PRO A 173 -11.73 -1.94 -13.04
N ILE A 174 -10.76 -2.44 -12.26
CA ILE A 174 -10.77 -3.82 -11.77
C ILE A 174 -11.96 -4.04 -10.85
N GLU A 175 -12.22 -3.12 -9.93
CA GLU A 175 -13.42 -3.15 -9.10
C GLU A 175 -14.69 -3.25 -9.96
N LYS A 176 -14.82 -2.44 -11.00
CA LYS A 176 -16.01 -2.45 -11.87
C LYS A 176 -16.20 -3.78 -12.60
N ILE A 177 -15.11 -4.46 -12.93
CA ILE A 177 -15.16 -5.82 -13.48
C ILE A 177 -15.63 -6.80 -12.40
N PHE A 178 -15.10 -6.71 -11.19
CA PHE A 178 -15.49 -7.57 -10.07
C PHE A 178 -16.96 -7.38 -9.66
N GLU A 179 -17.49 -6.16 -9.67
CA GLU A 179 -18.91 -5.88 -9.39
C GLU A 179 -19.85 -6.61 -10.38
N LYS A 180 -19.43 -6.78 -11.64
CA LYS A 180 -20.19 -7.52 -12.67
C LYS A 180 -20.14 -9.03 -12.45
N ILE A 181 -19.00 -9.56 -11.99
CA ILE A 181 -18.79 -10.99 -11.77
C ILE A 181 -19.41 -11.44 -10.44
N PHE A 182 -19.35 -10.60 -9.41
CA PHE A 182 -19.87 -10.86 -8.06
C PHE A 182 -20.99 -9.86 -7.71
N PRO A 183 -22.16 -9.94 -8.37
CA PRO A 183 -23.25 -9.00 -8.12
C PRO A 183 -23.80 -9.18 -6.70
N LYS A 184 -23.42 -8.28 -5.77
CA LYS A 184 -23.98 -8.05 -4.41
C LYS A 184 -24.56 -9.28 -3.66
N GLN A 185 -23.95 -10.45 -3.80
CA GLN A 185 -24.39 -11.68 -3.15
C GLN A 185 -23.18 -12.43 -2.59
N LEU A 186 -22.52 -11.83 -1.59
CA LEU A 186 -21.81 -12.54 -0.54
C LEU A 186 -22.17 -11.91 0.80
#